data_AF-X1R252-F1
#
_entry.id   AF-X1R252-F1
#
_cell.length_a   1.000
_cell.length_b   1.000
_cell.length_c   1.000
_cell.angle_alpha   90.00
_cell.angle_beta   90.00
_cell.angle_gamma   90.00
#
_symmetry.space_group_name_H-M   'P 1'
#
loop_
_entity.id
_entity.type
_entity.pdbx_description
1 polymer ?
#
loop_
_entity_poly.entity_id
_entity_poly.type
_entity_poly.pdbx_seq_one_letter_code
_entity_poly.pdbx_strand_id
1 'polypeptide(L)'
;NDPSFVTQGDMFGAHGMSSHWADNFPVNALAWAVDSRDPYVPLSEYTLFYSEKVIYATREQKVAAAKRAYGSEKALDFLTFDDKAEVVKHLEERGCVKCSLVLCDNLVPMLMDQYTDEHQGDLTIESKLYSAVTGIETSEDEMYVNGERIFNLERAIMVREGRRRQQDQIAPMFTVPRNKSIWYGTYEEGTTKEEGTFVDPDIFNTTFLDHWYSLMGWTNDGVPTRSKLEELGMKDVA
;
A
#
# COMPACT_ATOMS: atom_id res chain seq x y z
N ASN A 1 4.21 -11.74 40.36
CA ASN A 1 4.68 -10.61 39.55
C ASN A 1 5.78 -11.10 38.64
N ASP A 2 5.40 -11.90 37.64
CA ASP A 2 6.30 -12.34 36.58
C ASP A 2 6.05 -11.39 35.40
N PRO A 3 7.02 -10.55 34.98
CA PRO A 3 6.87 -9.71 33.81
C PRO A 3 7.16 -10.57 32.59
N SER A 4 6.24 -11.47 32.25
CA SER A 4 6.26 -12.08 30.93
C SER A 4 5.99 -10.95 29.94
N PHE A 5 7.05 -10.44 29.34
CA PHE A 5 6.93 -9.63 28.14
C PHE A 5 6.19 -10.49 27.11
N VAL A 6 4.94 -10.12 26.81
CA VAL A 6 4.28 -10.60 25.60
C VAL A 6 5.13 -10.08 24.46
N THR A 7 5.80 -10.97 23.74
CA THR A 7 6.48 -10.62 22.49
C THR A 7 5.41 -10.13 21.51
N GLN A 8 5.25 -8.82 21.41
CA GLN A 8 4.35 -8.18 20.45
C GLN A 8 5.04 -8.18 19.09
N GLY A 9 5.12 -9.37 18.48
CA GLY A 9 5.76 -9.59 17.18
C GLY A 9 7.27 -9.85 17.26
N ASP A 10 7.76 -10.67 16.34
CA ASP A 10 9.20 -10.79 16.07
C ASP A 10 9.64 -9.52 15.32
N MET A 11 10.54 -8.73 15.92
CA MET A 11 11.13 -7.58 15.24
C MET A 11 12.23 -8.05 14.28
N PHE A 12 11.98 -7.95 12.98
CA PHE A 12 13.01 -8.15 11.95
C PHE A 12 13.65 -6.82 11.61
N GLY A 13 14.81 -6.56 12.20
CA GLY A 13 15.62 -5.39 11.86
C GLY A 13 16.41 -5.62 10.58
N ALA A 14 15.83 -5.23 9.45
CA ALA A 14 16.58 -4.88 8.25
C ALA A 14 15.90 -3.64 7.69
N HIS A 15 16.65 -2.59 7.37
CA HIS A 15 16.08 -1.30 6.95
C HIS A 15 15.13 -0.74 8.02
N GLY A 16 15.65 -0.11 9.08
CA GLY A 16 14.91 0.83 9.95
C GLY A 16 13.62 0.43 10.69
N MET A 17 12.99 -0.71 10.41
CA MET A 17 11.62 -1.01 10.80
C MET A 17 11.54 -2.07 11.92
N SER A 18 10.71 -1.77 12.92
CA SER A 18 10.17 -2.73 13.88
C SER A 18 8.73 -3.08 13.51
N SER A 19 8.52 -4.15 12.72
CA SER A 19 7.29 -4.99 12.60
C SER A 19 5.88 -4.37 12.53
N HIS A 20 5.69 -3.04 12.49
CA HIS A 20 4.37 -2.44 12.41
C HIS A 20 3.78 -2.73 11.03
N TRP A 21 2.75 -3.59 11.00
CA TRP A 21 1.94 -3.91 9.82
C TRP A 21 2.64 -4.69 8.70
N ALA A 22 3.76 -5.34 9.00
CA ALA A 22 4.45 -6.23 8.05
C ALA A 22 3.82 -7.64 8.07
N ASP A 23 2.63 -7.76 7.48
CA ASP A 23 2.04 -9.07 7.19
C ASP A 23 2.67 -9.70 5.96
N ASN A 24 2.69 -11.03 5.92
CA ASN A 24 3.34 -11.80 4.85
C ASN A 24 2.44 -11.86 3.60
N PHE A 25 1.92 -10.72 3.17
CA PHE A 25 1.05 -10.58 2.01
C PHE A 25 1.80 -9.93 0.84
N PRO A 26 1.43 -10.23 -0.43
CA PRO A 26 2.11 -9.67 -1.59
C PRO A 26 2.12 -8.14 -1.63
N VAL A 27 1.03 -7.47 -1.23
CA VAL A 27 0.97 -5.99 -1.17
C VAL A 27 2.06 -5.42 -0.26
N ASN A 28 2.17 -5.96 0.96
CA ASN A 28 3.18 -5.54 1.94
C ASN A 28 4.61 -5.84 1.48
N ALA A 29 4.81 -6.99 0.83
CA ALA A 29 6.09 -7.38 0.28
C ALA A 29 6.53 -6.44 -0.86
N LEU A 30 5.62 -6.04 -1.75
CA LEU A 30 5.96 -5.14 -2.85
C LEU A 30 6.25 -3.73 -2.32
N ALA A 31 5.38 -3.18 -1.47
CA ALA A 31 5.61 -1.88 -0.84
C ALA A 31 6.96 -1.85 -0.10
N TRP A 32 7.27 -2.90 0.67
CA TRP A 32 8.59 -3.06 1.31
C TRP A 32 9.75 -2.95 0.30
N ALA A 33 9.63 -3.65 -0.83
CA ALA A 33 10.71 -3.75 -1.79
C ALA A 33 10.91 -2.46 -2.60
N VAL A 34 9.87 -1.66 -2.84
CA VAL A 34 9.91 -0.57 -3.83
C VAL A 34 9.73 0.85 -3.25
N ASP A 35 9.18 0.99 -2.04
CA ASP A 35 8.97 2.31 -1.42
C ASP A 35 10.33 3.04 -1.27
N SER A 36 10.26 4.36 -1.40
CA SER A 36 11.38 5.27 -1.24
C SER A 36 11.74 5.50 0.24
N ARG A 37 10.81 5.21 1.14
CA ARG A 37 10.90 5.43 2.57
C ARG A 37 11.18 4.14 3.33
N ASP A 38 11.92 4.33 4.40
CA ASP A 38 12.24 3.28 5.35
C ASP A 38 12.14 3.84 6.80
N PRO A 39 11.16 3.40 7.60
CA PRO A 39 10.10 2.43 7.28
C PRO A 39 9.10 2.95 6.23
N TYR A 40 8.54 2.04 5.43
CA TYR A 40 7.40 2.31 4.54
C TYR A 40 6.11 2.42 5.38
N VAL A 41 5.33 3.49 5.18
CA VAL A 41 4.17 3.88 6.01
C VAL A 41 2.80 3.80 5.31
N PRO A 42 2.64 3.94 3.97
CA PRO A 42 1.32 4.24 3.38
C PRO A 42 0.33 3.04 3.35
N LEU A 43 0.65 1.92 4.00
CA LEU A 43 -0.24 0.76 4.09
C LEU A 43 -1.26 0.78 5.22
N SER A 44 -1.28 1.79 6.11
CA SER A 44 -2.24 1.79 7.22
C SER A 44 -3.68 1.69 6.74
N GLU A 45 -4.01 2.28 5.58
CA GLU A 45 -5.33 2.20 4.98
C GLU A 45 -5.67 0.77 4.49
N TYR A 46 -4.69 0.03 3.98
CA TYR A 46 -4.88 -1.36 3.57
C TYR A 46 -5.06 -2.30 4.76
N THR A 47 -4.34 -2.04 5.87
CA THR A 47 -4.47 -2.80 7.12
C THR A 47 -5.86 -2.70 7.74
N LEU A 48 -6.58 -1.62 7.46
CA LEU A 48 -7.95 -1.41 7.92
C LEU A 48 -8.80 -2.65 7.62
N PHE A 49 -8.74 -3.19 6.40
CA PHE A 49 -9.62 -4.24 5.91
C PHE A 49 -9.45 -5.62 6.55
N TYR A 50 -8.34 -5.87 7.23
CA TYR A 50 -8.09 -7.12 7.95
C TYR A 50 -7.86 -6.92 9.45
N SER A 51 -8.07 -5.69 9.95
CA SER A 51 -7.95 -5.33 11.37
C SER A 51 -9.30 -5.23 12.07
N GLU A 52 -9.26 -5.11 13.40
CA GLU A 52 -10.46 -4.94 14.23
C GLU A 52 -11.12 -3.56 14.11
N LYS A 53 -10.57 -2.64 13.29
CA LYS A 53 -11.07 -1.26 13.16
C LYS A 53 -12.40 -1.16 12.39
N VAL A 54 -12.77 -2.16 11.60
CA VAL A 54 -13.98 -2.17 10.74
C VAL A 54 -14.83 -3.43 10.95
N ILE A 55 -14.88 -3.92 12.18
CA ILE A 55 -15.70 -5.07 12.62
C ILE A 55 -17.22 -4.81 12.57
N TYR A 56 -17.66 -3.62 12.18
CA TYR A 56 -19.08 -3.33 11.94
C TYR A 56 -19.50 -3.69 10.50
N ALA A 57 -18.57 -3.91 9.58
CA ALA A 57 -18.86 -4.16 8.17
C ALA A 57 -18.69 -5.64 7.79
N THR A 58 -19.57 -6.13 6.93
CA THR A 58 -19.46 -7.47 6.35
C THR A 58 -18.28 -7.56 5.38
N ARG A 59 -17.85 -8.79 5.09
CA ARG A 59 -16.82 -9.03 4.06
C ARG A 59 -17.20 -8.45 2.70
N GLU A 60 -18.48 -8.53 2.33
CA GLU A 60 -18.99 -7.99 1.07
C GLU A 60 -18.86 -6.46 1.02
N GLN A 61 -19.23 -5.76 2.09
CA GLN A 61 -19.08 -4.30 2.19
C GLN A 61 -17.62 -3.87 2.13
N LYS A 62 -16.72 -4.62 2.79
CA LYS A 62 -15.27 -4.37 2.72
C LYS A 62 -14.72 -4.57 1.31
N VAL A 63 -15.13 -5.64 0.61
CA VAL A 63 -14.74 -5.88 -0.78
C VAL A 63 -15.26 -4.77 -1.70
N ALA A 64 -16.49 -4.31 -1.51
CA ALA A 64 -17.05 -3.19 -2.27
C ALA A 64 -16.25 -1.89 -2.06
N ALA A 65 -15.86 -1.60 -0.81
CA ALA A 65 -15.03 -0.44 -0.49
C ALA A 65 -13.63 -0.55 -1.09
N ALA A 66 -12.99 -1.71 -0.98
CA ALA A 66 -11.68 -1.95 -1.55
C ALA A 66 -11.69 -1.87 -3.09
N LYS A 67 -12.74 -2.39 -3.75
CA LYS A 67 -12.94 -2.24 -5.20
C LYS A 67 -13.07 -0.77 -5.59
N ARG A 68 -13.80 0.02 -4.81
CA ARG A 68 -13.95 1.47 -5.07
C ARG A 68 -12.63 2.20 -4.84
N ALA A 69 -11.88 1.85 -3.81
CA ALA A 69 -10.64 2.53 -3.42
C ALA A 69 -9.42 2.16 -4.29
N TYR A 70 -9.36 0.92 -4.79
CA TYR A 70 -8.19 0.36 -5.47
C TYR A 70 -8.49 -0.23 -6.85
N GLY A 71 -9.73 -0.18 -7.31
CA GLY A 71 -10.13 -0.66 -8.64
C GLY A 71 -10.27 -2.19 -8.79
N SER A 72 -10.01 -2.99 -7.75
CA SER A 72 -10.03 -4.46 -7.83
C SER A 72 -10.94 -5.13 -6.80
N GLU A 73 -11.77 -6.08 -7.24
CA GLU A 73 -12.53 -6.99 -6.37
C GLU A 73 -11.62 -7.98 -5.62
N LYS A 74 -10.46 -8.28 -6.19
CA LYS A 74 -9.46 -9.16 -5.59
C LYS A 74 -8.57 -8.41 -4.61
N ALA A 75 -8.75 -7.10 -4.39
CA ALA A 75 -7.91 -6.33 -3.50
C ALA A 75 -7.77 -6.95 -2.10
N LEU A 76 -8.83 -7.56 -1.56
CA LEU A 76 -8.80 -8.21 -0.23
C LEU A 76 -8.53 -9.72 -0.24
N ASP A 77 -8.18 -10.29 -1.40
CA ASP A 77 -7.61 -11.65 -1.46
C ASP A 77 -6.12 -11.58 -1.10
N PHE A 78 -5.81 -11.57 0.20
CA PHE A 78 -4.46 -11.26 0.68
C PHE A 78 -3.39 -12.28 0.30
N LEU A 79 -3.78 -13.45 -0.22
CA LEU A 79 -2.87 -14.58 -0.45
C LEU A 79 -2.45 -14.72 -1.92
N THR A 80 -3.12 -14.03 -2.85
CA THR A 80 -2.80 -14.07 -4.27
C THR A 80 -2.01 -12.85 -4.71
N PHE A 81 -1.28 -12.98 -5.82
CA PHE A 81 -0.60 -11.86 -6.48
C PHE A 81 -1.51 -11.06 -7.43
N ASP A 82 -2.69 -11.60 -7.76
CA ASP A 82 -3.65 -10.97 -8.65
C ASP A 82 -4.01 -9.55 -8.20
N ASP A 83 -3.87 -8.61 -9.12
CA ASP A 83 -4.16 -7.18 -9.00
C ASP A 83 -3.39 -6.45 -7.87
N LYS A 84 -2.42 -7.10 -7.22
CA LYS A 84 -1.73 -6.51 -6.06
C LYS A 84 -0.76 -5.41 -6.41
N ALA A 85 -0.22 -5.41 -7.63
CA ALA A 85 0.67 -4.36 -8.10
C ALA A 85 -0.12 -3.05 -8.27
N GLU A 86 -1.32 -3.14 -8.81
CA GLU A 86 -2.26 -2.03 -9.00
C GLU A 86 -2.75 -1.49 -7.67
N VAL A 87 -3.07 -2.37 -6.71
CA VAL A 87 -3.39 -1.97 -5.33
C VAL A 87 -2.22 -1.19 -4.70
N VAL A 88 -0.98 -1.69 -4.82
CA VAL A 88 0.20 -0.99 -4.31
C VAL A 88 0.40 0.35 -5.00
N LYS A 89 0.20 0.44 -6.32
CA LYS A 89 0.28 1.72 -7.05
C LYS A 89 -0.67 2.76 -6.47
N HIS A 90 -1.94 2.39 -6.28
CA HIS A 90 -2.93 3.28 -5.66
C HIS A 90 -2.54 3.72 -4.24
N LEU A 91 -2.01 2.79 -3.44
CA LEU A 91 -1.57 3.07 -2.07
C LEU A 91 -0.38 4.03 -2.02
N GLU A 92 0.62 3.83 -2.88
CA GLU A 92 1.79 4.71 -2.94
C GLU A 92 1.41 6.12 -3.42
N GLU A 93 0.59 6.22 -4.46
CA GLU A 93 0.17 7.50 -5.02
C GLU A 93 -0.65 8.31 -4.02
N ARG A 94 -1.64 7.66 -3.38
CA ARG A 94 -2.43 8.31 -2.33
C ARG A 94 -1.56 8.62 -1.12
N GLY A 95 -0.62 7.74 -0.78
CA GLY A 95 0.38 7.94 0.27
C GLY A 95 1.20 9.21 0.07
N CYS A 96 1.73 9.44 -1.14
CA CYS A 96 2.44 10.67 -1.50
C CYS A 96 1.55 11.92 -1.36
N VAL A 97 0.29 11.86 -1.78
CA VAL A 97 -0.68 12.95 -1.63
C VAL A 97 -0.94 13.25 -0.15
N LYS A 98 -1.29 12.23 0.64
CA LYS A 98 -1.55 12.35 2.07
C LYS A 98 -0.39 12.98 2.83
N CYS A 99 0.84 12.53 2.54
CA CYS A 99 2.04 13.08 3.16
C CYS A 99 2.27 14.55 2.76
N SER A 100 2.03 14.89 1.49
CA SER A 100 2.16 16.27 0.99
C SER A 100 1.13 17.23 1.59
N LEU A 101 -0.08 16.73 1.88
CA LEU A 101 -1.16 17.48 2.52
C LEU A 101 -1.09 17.45 4.06
N VAL A 102 -0.14 16.69 4.62
CA VAL A 102 0.03 16.49 6.08
C VAL A 102 -1.24 15.93 6.73
N LEU A 103 -1.92 15.03 6.03
CA LEU A 103 -3.12 14.36 6.52
C LEU A 103 -2.76 13.11 7.33
N CYS A 104 -3.63 12.75 8.28
CA CYS A 104 -3.40 11.59 9.13
C CYS A 104 -3.62 10.28 8.35
N ASP A 105 -2.58 9.45 8.27
CA ASP A 105 -2.57 8.15 7.60
C ASP A 105 -3.56 7.12 8.19
N ASN A 106 -3.96 7.29 9.45
CA ASN A 106 -4.99 6.43 10.08
C ASN A 106 -6.43 6.85 9.76
N LEU A 107 -6.64 8.08 9.28
CA LEU A 107 -7.98 8.65 9.05
C LEU A 107 -8.27 8.78 7.56
N VAL A 108 -7.27 9.17 6.78
CA VAL A 108 -7.38 9.48 5.36
C VAL A 108 -6.65 8.41 4.55
N PRO A 109 -7.27 7.86 3.49
CA PRO A 109 -8.63 8.14 3.02
C PRO A 109 -9.67 7.55 3.95
N MET A 110 -10.87 8.15 3.96
CA MET A 110 -12.01 7.59 4.68
C MET A 110 -12.59 6.44 3.84
N LEU A 111 -12.04 5.24 4.01
CA LEU A 111 -12.45 4.04 3.25
C LEU A 111 -13.84 3.56 3.64
N MET A 112 -14.16 3.61 4.93
CA MET A 112 -15.37 3.04 5.52
C MET A 112 -16.04 4.04 6.48
N ASP A 113 -17.37 4.00 6.56
CA ASP A 113 -18.16 4.83 7.48
C ASP A 113 -19.30 4.01 8.11
N GLN A 114 -19.26 3.76 9.42
CA GLN A 114 -20.28 2.98 10.12
C GLN A 114 -21.68 3.60 10.11
N TYR A 115 -21.81 4.88 9.73
CA TYR A 115 -23.08 5.61 9.74
C TYR A 115 -23.78 5.67 8.38
N THR A 116 -23.16 5.13 7.31
CA THR A 116 -23.81 4.98 6.01
C THR A 116 -24.35 3.55 5.83
N ASP A 117 -25.45 3.40 5.08
CA ASP A 117 -26.09 2.09 4.87
C ASP A 117 -25.14 1.09 4.18
N GLU A 118 -24.33 1.56 3.23
CA GLU A 118 -23.33 0.75 2.50
C GLU A 118 -21.97 0.66 3.22
N HIS A 119 -21.83 1.31 4.37
CA HIS A 119 -20.60 1.48 5.12
C HIS A 119 -19.41 2.08 4.34
N GLN A 120 -19.69 2.87 3.31
CA GLN A 120 -18.68 3.49 2.45
C GLN A 120 -18.32 4.89 2.96
N GLY A 121 -17.02 5.21 3.01
CA GLY A 121 -16.56 6.57 3.32
C GLY A 121 -16.35 7.45 2.08
N ASP A 122 -15.81 8.65 2.29
CA ASP A 122 -15.52 9.63 1.24
C ASP A 122 -14.05 9.62 0.84
N LEU A 123 -13.76 9.03 -0.33
CA LEU A 123 -12.43 8.97 -0.93
C LEU A 123 -11.97 10.30 -1.54
N THR A 124 -12.87 11.27 -1.67
CA THR A 124 -12.58 12.58 -2.28
C THR A 124 -12.21 13.64 -1.24
N ILE A 125 -12.01 13.23 0.03
CA ILE A 125 -11.79 14.19 1.13
C ILE A 125 -10.48 14.97 0.93
N GLU A 126 -9.44 14.34 0.39
CA GLU A 126 -8.16 14.98 0.09
C GLU A 126 -8.33 16.13 -0.91
N SER A 127 -9.01 15.88 -2.04
CA SER A 127 -9.24 16.90 -3.08
C SER A 127 -10.15 18.02 -2.61
N LYS A 128 -11.25 17.68 -1.92
CA LYS A 128 -12.15 18.67 -1.31
C LYS A 128 -11.44 19.58 -0.31
N LEU A 129 -10.62 19.01 0.58
CA LEU A 129 -9.87 19.79 1.56
C LEU A 129 -8.86 20.72 0.89
N TYR A 130 -8.11 20.21 -0.08
CA TYR A 130 -7.14 21.02 -0.81
C TYR A 130 -7.80 22.18 -1.54
N SER A 131 -8.87 21.94 -2.29
CA SER A 131 -9.57 23.00 -3.04
C SER A 131 -10.22 24.02 -2.11
N ALA A 132 -10.84 23.59 -1.02
CA ALA A 132 -11.45 24.50 -0.05
C ALA A 132 -10.43 25.41 0.64
N VAL A 133 -9.23 24.90 0.94
CA VAL A 133 -8.19 25.66 1.66
C VAL A 133 -7.37 26.56 0.72
N THR A 134 -7.02 26.07 -0.47
CA THR A 134 -6.12 26.78 -1.39
C THR A 134 -6.84 27.64 -2.41
N GLY A 135 -8.13 27.37 -2.68
CA GLY A 135 -8.88 27.96 -3.78
C GLY A 135 -8.50 27.42 -5.16
N ILE A 136 -7.69 26.36 -5.24
CA ILE A 136 -7.32 25.69 -6.49
C ILE A 136 -8.19 24.44 -6.64
N GLU A 137 -9.09 24.46 -7.61
CA GLU A 137 -9.95 23.31 -7.93
C GLU A 137 -9.10 22.12 -8.41
N THR A 138 -9.37 20.94 -7.87
CA THR A 138 -8.76 19.69 -8.33
C THR A 138 -9.66 18.49 -8.10
N SER A 139 -9.44 17.41 -8.84
CA SER A 139 -10.14 16.13 -8.66
C SER A 139 -9.30 15.11 -7.89
N GLU A 140 -9.93 14.00 -7.49
CA GLU A 140 -9.22 12.83 -6.94
C GLU A 140 -8.20 12.27 -7.97
N ASP A 141 -8.60 12.11 -9.23
CA ASP A 141 -7.73 11.60 -10.31
C ASP A 141 -6.51 12.50 -10.55
N GLU A 142 -6.69 13.82 -10.54
CA GLU A 142 -5.58 14.77 -10.67
C GLU A 142 -4.61 14.69 -9.48
N MET A 143 -5.13 14.47 -8.27
CA MET A 143 -4.29 14.21 -7.10
C MET A 143 -3.48 12.92 -7.25
N TYR A 144 -4.08 11.85 -7.77
CA TYR A 144 -3.37 10.60 -8.05
C TYR A 144 -2.22 10.79 -9.04
N VAL A 145 -2.42 11.57 -10.11
CA VAL A 145 -1.34 11.92 -11.06
C VAL A 145 -0.22 12.70 -10.35
N ASN A 146 -0.56 13.58 -9.40
CA ASN A 146 0.43 14.27 -8.58
C ASN A 146 1.19 13.29 -7.65
N GLY A 147 0.49 12.30 -7.09
CA GLY A 147 1.09 11.21 -6.33
C GLY A 147 2.09 10.39 -7.16
N GLU A 148 1.69 9.98 -8.38
CA GLU A 148 2.56 9.23 -9.31
C GLU A 148 3.82 10.02 -9.65
N ARG A 149 3.68 11.34 -9.84
CA ARG A 149 4.81 12.25 -10.09
C ARG A 149 5.78 12.28 -8.91
N ILE A 150 5.29 12.42 -7.68
CA ILE A 150 6.12 12.45 -6.47
C ILE A 150 6.86 11.12 -6.31
N PHE A 151 6.15 9.99 -6.41
CA PHE A 151 6.75 8.67 -6.26
C PHE A 151 7.84 8.41 -7.31
N ASN A 152 7.62 8.81 -8.57
CA ASN A 152 8.64 8.69 -9.61
C ASN A 152 9.82 9.64 -9.40
N LEU A 153 9.62 10.84 -8.86
CA LEU A 153 10.71 11.74 -8.50
C LEU A 153 11.59 11.16 -7.38
N GLU A 154 10.97 10.61 -6.34
CA GLU A 154 11.66 9.91 -5.27
C GLU A 154 12.45 8.71 -5.82
N ARG A 155 11.85 7.92 -6.71
CA ARG A 155 12.54 6.83 -7.40
C ARG A 155 13.73 7.35 -8.22
N ALA A 156 13.57 8.44 -8.97
CA ALA A 156 14.65 9.01 -9.78
C ALA A 156 15.83 9.47 -8.92
N ILE A 157 15.56 10.05 -7.74
CA ILE A 157 16.59 10.39 -6.75
C ILE A 157 17.32 9.11 -6.32
N MET A 158 16.60 8.07 -5.92
CA MET A 158 17.24 6.82 -5.49
C MET A 158 18.06 6.16 -6.61
N VAL A 159 17.57 6.19 -7.84
CA VAL A 159 18.31 5.69 -9.02
C VAL A 159 19.59 6.49 -9.23
N ARG A 160 19.55 7.81 -9.07
CA ARG A 160 20.75 8.66 -9.11
C ARG A 160 21.76 8.27 -8.03
N GLU A 161 21.28 7.90 -6.84
CA GLU A 161 22.11 7.40 -5.73
C GLU A 161 22.50 5.92 -5.86
N GLY A 162 22.15 5.26 -6.97
CA GLY A 162 22.60 3.90 -7.30
C GLY A 162 21.61 2.78 -7.01
N ARG A 163 20.38 3.07 -6.54
CA ARG A 163 19.33 2.06 -6.40
C ARG A 163 18.94 1.50 -7.77
N ARG A 164 18.84 0.18 -7.84
CA ARG A 164 18.48 -0.63 -9.01
C ARG A 164 17.66 -1.83 -8.55
N ARG A 165 17.23 -2.66 -9.49
CA ARG A 165 16.47 -3.89 -9.21
C ARG A 165 17.12 -4.75 -8.12
N GLN A 166 18.45 -4.82 -8.04
CA GLN A 166 19.12 -5.68 -7.06
C GLN A 166 18.85 -5.26 -5.62
N GLN A 167 18.40 -4.03 -5.36
CA GLN A 167 18.02 -3.55 -4.03
C GLN A 167 16.52 -3.68 -3.74
N ASP A 168 15.68 -3.96 -4.74
CA ASP A 168 14.24 -4.12 -4.55
C ASP A 168 13.91 -5.56 -4.12
N GLN A 169 14.38 -5.92 -2.92
CA GLN A 169 14.27 -7.24 -2.32
C GLN A 169 13.33 -7.25 -1.11
N ILE A 170 12.72 -8.41 -0.85
CA ILE A 170 11.89 -8.63 0.34
C ILE A 170 12.69 -9.25 1.48
N ALA A 171 12.36 -8.85 2.71
CA ALA A 171 12.96 -9.42 3.90
C ALA A 171 12.56 -10.90 4.10
N PRO A 172 13.41 -11.72 4.76
CA PRO A 172 13.09 -13.13 5.06
C PRO A 172 11.78 -13.35 5.81
N MET A 173 11.29 -12.35 6.54
CA MET A 173 10.00 -12.44 7.24
C MET A 173 8.83 -12.72 6.29
N PHE A 174 8.87 -12.20 5.05
CA PHE A 174 7.83 -12.40 4.05
C PHE A 174 7.88 -13.81 3.45
N THR A 175 9.05 -14.44 3.38
CA THR A 175 9.24 -15.73 2.69
C THR A 175 9.09 -16.94 3.62
N VAL A 176 9.00 -16.71 4.93
CA VAL A 176 8.80 -17.77 5.93
C VAL A 176 7.31 -17.93 6.25
N PRO A 177 6.74 -19.14 6.15
CA PRO A 177 5.34 -19.40 6.50
C PRO A 177 4.99 -18.96 7.93
N ARG A 178 3.92 -18.17 8.07
CA ARG A 178 3.38 -17.72 9.36
C ARG A 178 1.86 -17.84 9.38
N ASN A 179 1.34 -18.22 10.54
CA ASN A 179 -0.09 -18.16 10.78
C ASN A 179 -0.50 -16.69 11.00
N LYS A 180 -1.62 -16.29 10.40
CA LYS A 180 -2.17 -14.95 10.51
C LYS A 180 -3.62 -15.00 10.95
N SER A 181 -3.99 -14.03 11.76
CA SER A 181 -5.35 -13.82 12.24
C SER A 181 -5.90 -12.62 11.49
N ILE A 182 -6.97 -12.83 10.72
CA ILE A 182 -7.56 -11.84 9.84
C ILE A 182 -9.03 -11.63 10.19
N TRP A 183 -9.42 -10.37 10.33
CA TRP A 183 -10.80 -9.97 10.58
C TRP A 183 -11.51 -9.58 9.28
N TYR A 184 -11.92 -10.57 8.48
CA TYR A 184 -12.65 -10.33 7.23
C TYR A 184 -14.07 -9.80 7.47
N GLY A 185 -14.67 -10.13 8.62
CA GLY A 185 -16.10 -9.99 8.83
C GLY A 185 -16.50 -8.96 9.89
N THR A 186 -17.76 -9.09 10.29
CA THR A 186 -18.37 -8.41 11.43
C THR A 186 -17.81 -8.92 12.76
N TYR A 187 -18.15 -8.24 13.86
CA TYR A 187 -17.79 -8.66 15.21
C TYR A 187 -18.31 -10.07 15.52
N GLU A 188 -19.53 -10.40 15.07
CA GLU A 188 -20.18 -11.69 15.27
C GLU A 188 -19.50 -12.83 14.50
N GLU A 189 -18.96 -12.54 13.31
CA GLU A 189 -18.27 -13.53 12.48
C GLU A 189 -16.90 -13.93 13.07
N GLY A 190 -16.29 -13.06 13.88
CA GLY A 190 -15.04 -13.36 14.55
C GLY A 190 -13.81 -13.33 13.63
N THR A 191 -12.69 -13.79 14.16
CA THR A 191 -11.41 -13.86 13.42
C THR A 191 -11.33 -15.13 12.58
N THR A 192 -10.81 -15.00 11.36
CA THR A 192 -10.37 -16.13 10.54
C THR A 192 -8.88 -16.36 10.75
N LYS A 193 -8.48 -17.63 10.93
CA LYS A 193 -7.06 -18.00 11.02
C LYS A 193 -6.59 -18.54 9.66
N GLU A 194 -5.67 -17.82 9.05
CA GLU A 194 -4.93 -18.29 7.87
C GLU A 194 -3.66 -18.99 8.32
N GLU A 195 -3.42 -20.21 7.84
CA GLU A 195 -2.24 -20.99 8.19
C GLU A 195 -1.17 -20.91 7.11
N GLY A 196 0.10 -20.79 7.53
CA GLY A 196 1.24 -20.91 6.63
C GLY A 196 1.34 -19.84 5.53
N THR A 197 0.85 -18.63 5.77
CA THR A 197 0.95 -17.51 4.81
C THR A 197 2.42 -17.10 4.58
N PHE A 198 2.81 -16.96 3.31
CA PHE A 198 4.12 -16.46 2.88
C PHE A 198 4.04 -15.92 1.46
N VAL A 199 5.06 -15.15 1.08
CA VAL A 199 5.28 -14.67 -0.28
C VAL A 199 6.35 -15.53 -0.93
N ASP A 200 5.98 -16.21 -2.02
CA ASP A 200 6.91 -16.99 -2.81
C ASP A 200 7.97 -16.07 -3.44
N PRO A 201 9.27 -16.27 -3.12
CA PRO A 201 10.33 -15.40 -3.59
C PRO A 201 10.56 -15.48 -5.10
N ASP A 202 10.30 -16.62 -5.74
CA ASP A 202 10.50 -16.78 -7.18
C ASP A 202 9.39 -16.06 -7.94
N ILE A 203 8.13 -16.20 -7.49
CA ILE A 203 7.00 -15.45 -8.06
C ILE A 203 7.20 -13.93 -7.84
N PHE A 204 7.64 -13.54 -6.65
CA PHE A 204 7.91 -12.14 -6.32
C PHE A 204 8.97 -11.54 -7.26
N ASN A 205 10.15 -12.17 -7.32
CA ASN A 205 11.31 -11.62 -8.04
C ASN A 205 11.18 -11.67 -9.57
N THR A 206 10.25 -12.46 -10.10
CA THR A 206 10.01 -12.56 -11.54
C THR A 206 8.71 -11.85 -11.91
N THR A 207 7.60 -12.59 -11.88
CA THR A 207 6.29 -12.17 -12.38
C THR A 207 5.81 -10.90 -11.72
N PHE A 208 5.92 -10.80 -10.40
CA PHE A 208 5.31 -9.69 -9.67
C PHE A 208 6.11 -8.39 -9.80
N LEU A 209 7.42 -8.44 -9.60
CA LEU A 209 8.28 -7.25 -9.73
C LEU A 209 8.42 -6.79 -11.19
N ASP A 210 8.41 -7.71 -12.16
CA ASP A 210 8.37 -7.35 -13.59
C ASP A 210 7.05 -6.65 -13.95
N HIS A 211 5.93 -7.16 -13.43
CA HIS A 211 4.63 -6.51 -13.61
C HIS A 211 4.64 -5.10 -13.00
N TRP A 212 5.16 -4.95 -11.77
CA TRP A 212 5.30 -3.64 -11.13
C TRP A 212 6.10 -2.65 -11.99
N TYR A 213 7.27 -3.03 -12.50
CA TYR A 213 8.05 -2.13 -13.35
C TYR A 213 7.34 -1.76 -14.63
N SER A 214 6.68 -2.72 -15.28
CA SER A 214 5.86 -2.45 -16.46
C SER A 214 4.73 -1.46 -16.14
N LEU A 215 4.02 -1.68 -15.03
CA LEU A 215 2.92 -0.85 -14.56
C LEU A 215 3.37 0.59 -14.29
N MET A 216 4.54 0.75 -13.67
CA MET A 216 5.11 2.06 -13.35
C MET A 216 5.79 2.75 -14.53
N GLY A 217 5.90 2.10 -15.69
CA GLY A 217 6.61 2.64 -16.85
C GLY A 217 8.13 2.71 -16.65
N TRP A 218 8.68 1.74 -15.92
CA TRP A 218 10.10 1.62 -15.60
C TRP A 218 10.78 0.57 -16.48
N THR A 219 12.11 0.64 -16.57
CA THR A 219 12.91 -0.42 -17.19
C THR A 219 12.95 -1.66 -16.30
N ASN A 220 13.39 -2.80 -16.85
CA ASN A 220 13.59 -4.02 -16.07
C ASN A 220 14.63 -3.89 -14.94
N ASP A 221 15.46 -2.84 -14.96
CA ASP A 221 16.43 -2.49 -13.92
C ASP A 221 15.83 -1.54 -12.85
N GLY A 222 14.52 -1.29 -12.91
CA GLY A 222 13.78 -0.45 -11.96
C GLY A 222 14.05 1.05 -12.12
N VAL A 223 14.34 1.52 -13.34
CA VAL A 223 14.60 2.94 -13.64
C VAL A 223 13.40 3.55 -14.37
N PRO A 224 12.81 4.67 -13.88
CA PRO A 224 11.77 5.38 -14.62
C PRO A 224 12.23 5.73 -16.03
N THR A 225 11.43 5.41 -17.04
CA THR A 225 11.79 5.71 -18.43
C THR A 225 11.65 7.20 -18.72
N ARG A 226 12.43 7.71 -19.70
CA ARG A 226 12.27 9.08 -20.21
C ARG A 226 10.82 9.38 -20.60
N SER A 227 10.16 8.44 -21.28
CA SER A 227 8.77 8.59 -21.71
C SER A 227 7.84 8.81 -20.51
N LYS A 228 7.96 7.99 -19.46
CA LYS A 228 7.15 8.11 -18.25
C LYS A 228 7.44 9.41 -17.50
N LEU A 229 8.71 9.82 -17.37
CA LEU A 229 9.06 11.09 -16.71
C LEU A 229 8.52 12.30 -17.50
N GLU A 230 8.61 12.29 -18.82
CA GLU A 230 8.05 13.36 -19.66
C GLU A 230 6.51 13.38 -19.63
N GLU A 231 5.84 12.22 -19.62
CA GLU A 231 4.39 12.08 -19.41
C GLU A 231 3.94 12.72 -18.09
N LEU A 232 4.73 12.53 -17.02
CA LEU A 232 4.49 13.13 -15.71
C LEU A 232 4.95 14.60 -15.63
N GLY A 233 5.44 15.21 -16.71
CA GLY A 233 5.87 16.61 -16.74
C GLY A 233 7.24 16.89 -16.12
N MET A 234 8.10 15.87 -15.95
CA MET A 234 9.42 15.94 -15.32
C MET A 234 10.56 15.85 -16.35
N LYS A 235 10.50 16.65 -17.41
CA LYS A 235 11.47 16.61 -18.52
C LYS A 235 12.91 16.94 -18.10
N ASP A 236 13.08 17.74 -17.06
CA ASP A 236 14.37 18.09 -16.45
C ASP A 236 15.01 16.95 -15.66
N VAL A 237 14.22 15.97 -15.24
CA VAL A 237 14.68 14.72 -14.59
C VAL A 237 15.00 13.62 -15.61
N ALA A 238 14.37 13.68 -16.79
CA ALA A 238 14.35 12.62 -17.81
C ALA A 238 15.64 12.41 -18.63
#